data_AF-A0A7Y4H5Q3-F1
#
_entry.id   AF-A0A7Y4H5Q3-F1
#
_cell.length_a   1.000
_cell.length_b   1.000
_cell.length_c   1.000
_cell.angle_alpha   90.00
_cell.angle_beta   90.00
_cell.angle_gamma   90.00
#
_symmetry.space_group_name_H-M   'P 1'
#
loop_
_entity.id
_entity.type
_entity.pdbx_description
1 polymer ?
#
loop_
_entity_poly.entity_id
_entity_poly.type
_entity_poly.pdbx_seq_one_letter_code
_entity_poly.pdbx_strand_id
1 'polypeptide(L)'
;MTAIASSALVSLVVLAALLFVIYGPWQWVCTDFARQRLFEARDHIFDMAADGRLNFKSQDYRVIRRSLEMNIRFAHDLTLPNFLFLAIARKRRPGEMSDLHRAIENLPLEVRSEVKKIVHDGMKILILMMIFKSPVAIITIGPAIVASLLIDGCRKQAARAVKVSSALIQVEAENAPSAFVTGGAH
;
A
#
# COMPACT_ATOMS: atom_id res chain seq x y z
N MET A 1 -44.71 -5.03 23.05
CA MET A 1 -43.33 -4.88 23.59
C MET A 1 -42.38 -5.99 23.11
N THR A 2 -42.82 -7.25 22.98
CA THR A 2 -41.98 -8.38 22.51
C THR A 2 -41.49 -8.27 21.05
N ALA A 3 -42.27 -7.65 20.16
CA ALA A 3 -41.88 -7.42 18.77
C ALA A 3 -40.72 -6.40 18.62
N ILE A 4 -40.62 -5.44 19.54
CA ILE A 4 -39.53 -4.44 19.55
C ILE A 4 -38.25 -5.06 20.12
N ALA A 5 -38.38 -5.91 21.14
CA ALA A 5 -37.24 -6.61 21.73
C ALA A 5 -36.59 -7.62 20.76
N SER A 6 -37.41 -8.35 19.99
CA SER A 6 -36.92 -9.30 18.99
C SER A 6 -36.25 -8.62 17.80
N SER A 7 -36.79 -7.51 17.29
CA SER A 7 -36.13 -6.76 16.21
C SER A 7 -34.82 -6.11 16.66
N ALA A 8 -34.75 -5.60 17.89
CA ALA A 8 -33.51 -5.09 18.47
C ALA A 8 -32.43 -6.18 18.59
N LEU A 9 -32.80 -7.38 19.06
CA LEU A 9 -31.88 -8.52 19.16
C LEU A 9 -31.34 -8.94 17.79
N VAL A 10 -32.22 -9.06 16.79
CA VAL A 10 -31.81 -9.41 15.41
C VAL A 10 -30.85 -8.36 14.86
N SER A 11 -31.13 -7.08 15.10
CA SER A 11 -30.28 -5.98 14.64
C SER A 11 -28.88 -6.04 15.26
N LEU A 12 -28.78 -6.35 16.55
CA LEU A 12 -27.51 -6.52 17.25
C LEU A 12 -26.71 -7.72 16.72
N VAL A 13 -27.37 -8.85 16.46
CA VAL A 13 -26.71 -10.04 15.90
C VAL A 13 -26.20 -9.78 14.49
N VAL A 14 -27.00 -9.12 13.64
CA VAL A 14 -26.59 -8.74 12.29
C VAL A 14 -25.41 -7.77 12.32
N LEU A 15 -25.45 -6.76 13.21
CA LEU A 15 -24.34 -5.83 13.37
C LEU A 15 -23.06 -6.55 13.84
N ALA A 16 -23.17 -7.45 14.81
CA ALA A 16 -22.03 -8.23 15.30
C ALA A 16 -21.45 -9.13 14.20
N ALA A 17 -22.29 -9.81 13.41
CA ALA A 17 -21.86 -10.61 12.27
C ALA A 17 -21.18 -9.76 11.19
N LEU A 18 -21.72 -8.58 10.89
CA LEU A 18 -21.13 -7.65 9.93
C LEU A 18 -19.75 -7.17 10.39
N LEU A 19 -19.61 -6.79 11.67
CA LEU A 19 -18.33 -6.41 12.26
C LEU A 19 -17.33 -7.57 12.20
N PHE A 20 -17.76 -8.79 12.51
CA PHE A 20 -16.91 -9.99 12.42
C PHE A 20 -16.38 -10.20 11.00
N VAL A 21 -17.24 -10.07 9.98
CA VAL A 21 -16.83 -10.23 8.57
C VAL A 21 -15.85 -9.13 8.14
N ILE A 22 -16.14 -7.88 8.50
CA ILE A 22 -15.35 -6.70 8.10
C ILE A 22 -13.97 -6.67 8.78
N TYR A 23 -13.89 -7.05 10.06
CA TYR A 23 -12.64 -7.02 10.82
C TYR A 23 -11.87 -8.35 10.78
N GLY A 24 -12.49 -9.45 10.34
CA GLY A 24 -11.85 -10.74 10.15
C GLY A 24 -11.55 -11.02 8.67
N PRO A 25 -12.34 -11.87 7.98
CA PRO A 25 -12.04 -12.34 6.62
C PRO A 25 -11.76 -11.24 5.59
N TRP A 26 -12.51 -10.13 5.64
CA TRP A 26 -12.34 -9.02 4.70
C TRP A 26 -10.93 -8.42 4.75
N GLN A 27 -10.37 -8.29 5.95
CA GLN A 27 -9.02 -7.76 6.16
C GLN A 27 -7.96 -8.63 5.48
N TRP A 28 -8.13 -9.95 5.50
CA TRP A 28 -7.22 -10.90 4.87
C TRP A 28 -7.32 -10.83 3.34
N VAL A 29 -8.55 -10.83 2.81
CA VAL A 29 -8.79 -10.72 1.36
C VAL A 29 -8.15 -9.46 0.78
N CYS A 30 -8.31 -8.30 1.45
CA CYS A 30 -7.67 -7.06 0.99
C CYS A 30 -6.15 -7.17 0.97
N THR A 31 -5.55 -7.73 2.03
CA THR A 31 -4.09 -7.88 2.14
C THR A 31 -3.54 -8.85 1.11
N ASP A 32 -4.18 -9.99 0.91
CA ASP A 32 -3.73 -11.00 -0.04
C ASP A 32 -3.87 -10.51 -1.48
N PHE A 33 -4.95 -9.78 -1.79
CA PHE A 33 -5.10 -9.11 -3.08
C PHE A 33 -3.96 -8.12 -3.33
N ALA A 34 -3.61 -7.29 -2.35
CA ALA A 34 -2.51 -6.34 -2.49
C ALA A 34 -1.16 -7.03 -2.67
N ARG A 35 -0.89 -8.11 -1.91
CA ARG A 35 0.31 -8.93 -2.06
C ARG A 35 0.41 -9.54 -3.44
N GLN A 36 -0.69 -10.13 -3.95
CA GLN A 36 -0.71 -10.73 -5.28
C GLN A 36 -0.30 -9.72 -6.36
N ARG A 37 -0.84 -8.50 -6.29
CA ARG A 37 -0.49 -7.44 -7.26
C ARG A 37 0.95 -6.95 -7.15
N LEU A 38 1.52 -6.97 -5.94
CA LEU A 38 2.94 -6.66 -5.76
C LEU A 38 3.85 -7.79 -6.25
N PHE A 39 3.42 -9.05 -6.13
CA PHE A 39 4.13 -10.19 -6.73
C PHE A 39 4.14 -10.06 -8.26
N GLU A 40 3.00 -9.77 -8.88
CA GLU A 40 2.91 -9.49 -10.33
C GLU A 40 3.83 -8.34 -10.74
N ALA A 41 3.84 -7.23 -9.99
CA ALA A 41 4.74 -6.11 -10.24
C ALA A 41 6.22 -6.51 -10.16
N ARG A 42 6.59 -7.34 -9.18
CA ARG A 42 7.96 -7.86 -9.03
C ARG A 42 8.34 -8.78 -10.19
N ASP A 43 7.44 -9.63 -10.61
CA ASP A 43 7.67 -10.60 -11.68
C ASP A 43 7.85 -9.86 -13.02
N HIS A 44 7.07 -8.81 -13.29
CA HIS A 44 7.31 -7.94 -14.46
C HIS A 44 8.71 -7.29 -14.45
N ILE A 45 9.19 -6.84 -13.28
CA ILE A 45 10.55 -6.28 -13.15
C ILE A 45 11.62 -7.36 -13.36
N PHE A 46 11.33 -8.60 -12.95
CA PHE A 46 12.20 -9.75 -13.19
C PHE A 46 12.26 -10.09 -14.68
N ASP A 47 11.13 -10.14 -15.37
CA ASP A 47 11.04 -10.43 -16.81
C ASP A 47 11.82 -9.38 -17.62
N MET A 48 11.69 -8.10 -17.29
CA MET A 48 12.50 -7.03 -17.91
C MET A 48 14.01 -7.25 -17.71
N ALA A 49 14.42 -7.82 -16.57
CA ALA A 49 15.83 -8.16 -16.34
C ALA A 49 16.25 -9.42 -17.10
N ALA A 50 15.36 -10.41 -17.24
CA ALA A 50 15.58 -11.61 -18.04
C ALA A 50 15.74 -11.28 -19.54
N ASP A 51 14.96 -10.32 -20.05
CA ASP A 51 15.04 -9.79 -21.41
C ASP A 51 16.30 -8.93 -21.67
N GLY A 52 17.14 -8.72 -20.65
CA GLY A 52 18.36 -7.92 -20.75
C GLY A 52 18.13 -6.40 -20.72
N ARG A 53 16.89 -5.95 -20.54
CA ARG A 53 16.55 -4.51 -20.40
C ARG A 53 16.98 -3.95 -19.05
N LEU A 54 17.08 -4.81 -18.03
CA LEU A 54 17.64 -4.50 -16.72
C LEU A 54 18.78 -5.47 -16.39
N ASN A 55 19.82 -4.98 -15.71
CA ASN A 55 20.91 -5.84 -15.26
C ASN A 55 20.64 -6.35 -13.85
N PHE A 56 20.52 -7.67 -13.66
CA PHE A 56 20.37 -8.31 -12.35
C PHE A 56 21.46 -7.94 -11.33
N LYS A 57 22.67 -7.60 -11.81
CA LYS A 57 23.80 -7.23 -10.97
C LYS A 57 23.85 -5.73 -10.65
N SER A 58 22.98 -4.91 -11.24
CA SER A 58 22.96 -3.48 -10.93
C SER A 58 22.46 -3.23 -9.50
N GLN A 59 22.98 -2.18 -8.87
CA GLN A 59 22.49 -1.77 -7.55
C GLN A 59 21.04 -1.29 -7.63
N ASP A 60 20.66 -0.59 -8.71
CA ASP A 60 19.31 -0.04 -8.88
C ASP A 60 18.26 -1.16 -8.95
N TYR A 61 18.53 -2.25 -9.70
CA TYR A 61 17.64 -3.42 -9.76
C TYR A 61 17.43 -4.02 -8.36
N ARG A 62 18.52 -4.19 -7.59
CA ARG A 62 18.43 -4.73 -6.22
C ARG A 62 17.60 -3.84 -5.31
N VAL A 63 17.76 -2.52 -5.39
CA VAL A 63 16.97 -1.56 -4.61
C VAL A 63 15.50 -1.65 -4.98
N ILE A 64 15.18 -1.71 -6.28
CA ILE A 64 13.79 -1.82 -6.76
C ILE A 64 13.14 -3.11 -6.27
N ARG A 65 13.81 -4.24 -6.47
CA ARG A 65 13.33 -5.55 -6.03
C ARG A 65 13.14 -5.60 -4.51
N ARG A 66 14.13 -5.10 -3.75
CA ARG A 66 14.05 -5.06 -2.29
C ARG A 66 12.88 -4.21 -1.81
N SER A 67 12.63 -3.06 -2.44
CA SER A 67 11.48 -2.23 -2.08
C SER A 67 10.16 -2.98 -2.28
N LEU A 68 9.96 -3.64 -3.43
CA LEU A 68 8.76 -4.44 -3.67
C LEU A 68 8.62 -5.59 -2.66
N GLU A 69 9.72 -6.27 -2.33
CA GLU A 69 9.74 -7.34 -1.34
C GLU A 69 9.35 -6.86 0.06
N MET A 70 9.89 -5.71 0.49
CA MET A 70 9.51 -5.11 1.77
C MET A 70 8.02 -4.77 1.79
N ASN A 71 7.48 -4.19 0.71
CA ASN A 71 6.06 -3.89 0.60
C ASN A 71 5.18 -5.16 0.67
N ILE A 72 5.60 -6.26 0.04
CA ILE A 72 4.89 -7.54 0.12
C ILE A 72 4.87 -8.06 1.57
N ARG A 73 6.03 -8.04 2.23
CA ARG A 73 6.20 -8.53 3.60
C ARG A 73 5.35 -7.71 4.58
N PHE A 74 5.45 -6.39 4.51
CA PHE A 74 4.80 -5.46 5.43
C PHE A 74 3.42 -4.97 4.97
N ALA A 75 2.85 -5.51 3.88
CA ALA A 75 1.51 -5.14 3.39
C ALA A 75 0.41 -5.27 4.47
N HIS A 76 0.55 -6.24 5.37
CA HIS A 76 -0.41 -6.47 6.45
C HIS A 76 -0.29 -5.46 7.61
N ASP A 77 0.92 -4.95 7.86
CA ASP A 77 1.23 -3.98 8.91
C ASP A 77 0.95 -2.54 8.47
N LEU A 78 0.85 -2.30 7.16
CA LEU A 78 0.40 -1.04 6.59
C LEU A 78 -1.08 -0.80 6.91
N THR A 79 -1.32 -0.09 8.00
CA THR A 79 -2.63 0.41 8.38
C THR A 79 -2.66 1.94 8.28
N LEU A 80 -3.84 2.51 8.00
CA LEU A 80 -4.01 3.97 7.93
C LEU A 80 -3.52 4.73 9.18
N PRO A 81 -3.76 4.25 10.42
CA PRO A 81 -3.24 4.90 11.62
C PRO A 81 -1.71 4.89 11.70
N ASN A 82 -1.07 3.75 11.40
CA ASN A 82 0.40 3.66 11.38
C ASN A 82 0.98 4.60 10.33
N PHE A 83 0.39 4.61 9.14
CA PHE A 83 0.78 5.49 8.06
C PHE A 83 0.59 6.98 8.40
N LEU A 84 -0.53 7.35 9.02
CA LEU A 84 -0.79 8.74 9.43
C LEU A 84 0.13 9.15 10.58
N PHE A 85 0.34 8.28 11.56
CA PHE A 85 1.28 8.49 12.65
C PHE A 85 2.69 8.71 12.12
N LEU A 86 3.15 7.89 11.18
CA LEU A 86 4.43 8.06 10.50
C LEU A 86 4.48 9.35 9.68
N ALA A 87 3.41 9.68 8.94
CA ALA A 87 3.34 10.92 8.16
C ALA A 87 3.47 12.17 9.05
N ILE A 88 2.94 12.12 10.27
CA ILE A 88 3.00 13.22 11.26
C ILE A 88 4.33 13.20 12.02
N ALA A 89 4.76 12.04 12.52
CA ALA A 89 5.98 11.88 13.32
C ALA A 89 7.25 12.17 12.50
N ARG A 90 7.19 12.00 11.17
CA ARG A 90 8.32 12.21 10.31
C ARG A 90 8.53 13.69 10.02
N LYS A 91 9.47 14.29 10.75
CA LYS A 91 10.02 15.62 10.45
C LYS A 91 10.75 15.56 9.11
N ARG A 92 10.06 15.85 8.00
CA ARG A 92 10.63 15.85 6.64
C ARG A 92 11.91 16.71 6.64
N ARG A 93 13.07 16.10 6.40
CA ARG A 93 14.25 16.84 5.97
C ARG A 93 14.02 17.21 4.50
N PRO A 94 13.93 18.50 4.14
CA PRO A 94 13.74 18.89 2.76
C PRO A 94 14.92 18.39 1.91
N GLY A 95 14.65 17.59 0.87
CA GLY A 95 15.66 17.10 -0.08
C GLY A 95 15.98 15.60 -0.04
N GLU A 96 15.45 14.83 0.91
CA GLU A 96 15.74 13.39 1.03
C GLU A 96 14.88 12.58 0.03
N MET A 97 15.40 12.35 -1.18
CA MET A 97 14.79 11.44 -2.16
C MET A 97 14.96 10.00 -1.69
N SER A 98 13.86 9.24 -1.62
CA SER A 98 13.85 7.81 -1.31
C SER A 98 14.79 7.03 -2.23
N ASP A 99 15.48 6.03 -1.69
CA ASP A 99 16.47 5.25 -2.41
C ASP A 99 15.87 4.56 -3.64
N LEU A 100 14.63 4.07 -3.55
CA LEU A 100 13.93 3.54 -4.72
C LEU A 100 13.63 4.62 -5.78
N HIS A 101 13.33 5.87 -5.40
CA HIS A 101 13.14 6.94 -6.41
C HIS A 101 14.43 7.24 -7.16
N ARG A 102 15.55 7.29 -6.43
CA ARG A 102 16.89 7.49 -7.00
C ARG A 102 17.27 6.33 -7.92
N ALA A 103 17.01 5.09 -7.49
CA ALA A 103 17.26 3.90 -8.28
C ALA A 103 16.49 3.91 -9.61
N ILE A 104 15.22 4.32 -9.59
CA ILE A 104 14.42 4.46 -10.82
C ILE A 104 14.99 5.57 -11.72
N GLU A 105 15.42 6.70 -11.15
CA GLU A 105 15.99 7.81 -11.92
C GLU A 105 17.37 7.52 -12.51
N ASN A 106 18.11 6.54 -12.00
CA ASN A 106 19.38 6.11 -12.59
C ASN A 106 19.19 5.22 -13.84
N LEU A 107 17.98 4.67 -14.04
CA LEU A 107 17.71 3.78 -15.18
C LEU A 107 17.71 4.52 -16.52
N PRO A 108 18.02 3.80 -17.63
CA PRO A 108 17.85 4.31 -18.99
C PRO A 108 16.43 4.85 -19.22
N LEU A 109 16.30 5.92 -20.00
CA LEU A 109 15.03 6.64 -20.20
C LEU A 109 13.89 5.73 -20.67
N GLU A 110 14.19 4.77 -21.55
CA GLU A 110 13.23 3.82 -22.11
C GLU A 110 12.61 2.94 -21.01
N VAL A 111 13.46 2.34 -20.16
CA VAL A 111 13.05 1.40 -19.11
C VAL A 111 12.50 2.12 -17.88
N ARG A 112 13.00 3.33 -17.60
CA ARG A 112 12.60 4.15 -16.45
C ARG A 112 11.09 4.37 -16.39
N SER A 113 10.47 4.73 -17.51
CA SER A 113 9.04 5.08 -17.55
C SER A 113 8.16 3.89 -17.19
N GLU A 114 8.53 2.70 -17.66
CA GLU A 114 7.82 1.45 -17.44
C GLU A 114 7.97 0.96 -16.00
N VAL A 115 9.21 0.91 -15.50
CA VAL A 115 9.49 0.57 -14.08
C VAL A 115 8.76 1.53 -13.15
N LYS A 116 8.80 2.83 -13.43
CA LYS A 116 8.09 3.84 -12.64
C LYS A 116 6.59 3.59 -12.61
N LYS A 117 5.99 3.21 -13.75
CA LYS A 117 4.57 2.89 -13.83
C LYS A 117 4.22 1.66 -12.97
N ILE A 118 5.00 0.59 -13.08
CA ILE A 118 4.78 -0.66 -12.34
C ILE A 118 4.89 -0.44 -10.83
N VAL A 119 5.95 0.24 -10.38
CA VAL A 119 6.15 0.57 -8.97
C VAL A 119 5.01 1.45 -8.46
N HIS A 120 4.63 2.47 -9.24
CA HIS A 120 3.55 3.38 -8.85
C HIS A 120 2.18 2.69 -8.79
N ASP A 121 1.90 1.76 -9.69
CA ASP A 121 0.66 0.98 -9.68
C ASP A 121 0.63 0.00 -8.49
N GLY A 122 1.76 -0.61 -8.12
CA GLY A 122 1.89 -1.38 -6.88
C GLY A 122 1.60 -0.54 -5.62
N MET A 123 2.16 0.67 -5.55
CA MET A 123 1.91 1.60 -4.44
C MET A 123 0.45 2.06 -4.35
N LYS A 124 -0.21 2.30 -5.50
CA LYS A 124 -1.65 2.61 -5.53
C LYS A 124 -2.47 1.50 -4.89
N ILE A 125 -2.12 0.25 -5.17
CA ILE A 125 -2.88 -0.91 -4.67
C ILE A 125 -2.72 -1.03 -3.16
N LEU A 126 -1.54 -0.75 -2.60
CA LEU A 126 -1.34 -0.67 -1.14
C LEU A 126 -2.20 0.42 -0.51
N ILE A 127 -2.21 1.63 -1.08
CA ILE A 127 -3.05 2.72 -0.57
C ILE A 127 -4.53 2.34 -0.63
N LEU A 128 -4.95 1.74 -1.74
CA LEU A 128 -6.32 1.30 -1.94
C LEU A 128 -6.72 0.23 -0.91
N MET A 129 -5.86 -0.76 -0.68
CA MET A 129 -6.02 -1.77 0.36
C MET A 129 -6.16 -1.12 1.74
N MET A 130 -5.32 -0.14 2.09
CA MET A 130 -5.40 0.54 3.38
C MET A 130 -6.75 1.26 3.58
N ILE A 131 -7.28 1.88 2.52
CA ILE A 131 -8.59 2.53 2.54
C ILE A 131 -9.69 1.48 2.75
N PHE A 132 -9.66 0.37 2.00
CA PHE A 132 -10.65 -0.70 2.11
C PHE A 132 -10.55 -1.51 3.41
N LYS A 133 -9.37 -1.56 4.05
CA LYS A 133 -9.20 -2.19 5.37
C LYS A 133 -9.77 -1.34 6.50
N SER A 134 -9.94 -0.03 6.34
CA SER A 134 -10.44 0.82 7.42
C SER A 134 -11.94 1.08 7.26
N PRO A 135 -12.81 0.47 8.08
CA PRO A 135 -14.26 0.67 7.96
C PRO A 135 -14.67 2.10 8.28
N VAL A 136 -13.94 2.74 9.20
CA VAL A 136 -14.07 4.18 9.50
C VAL A 136 -13.71 5.00 8.27
N ALA A 137 -12.65 4.64 7.53
CA ALA A 137 -12.31 5.33 6.28
C ALA A 137 -13.35 5.08 5.19
N ILE A 138 -13.92 3.88 5.08
CA ILE A 138 -15.01 3.60 4.13
C ILE A 138 -16.22 4.47 4.45
N ILE A 139 -16.61 4.57 5.72
CA ILE A 139 -17.78 5.36 6.13
C ILE A 139 -17.53 6.87 5.98
N THR A 140 -16.32 7.35 6.26
CA THR A 140 -16.00 8.79 6.24
C THR A 140 -15.50 9.30 4.88
N ILE A 141 -14.58 8.56 4.25
CA ILE A 141 -13.94 8.92 2.98
C ILE A 141 -14.72 8.35 1.79
N GLY A 142 -15.39 7.20 1.93
CA GLY A 142 -16.16 6.57 0.86
C GLY A 142 -17.22 7.48 0.23
N PRO A 143 -18.08 8.15 1.00
CA PRO A 143 -19.04 9.13 0.48
C PRO A 143 -18.36 10.30 -0.23
N ALA A 144 -17.22 10.77 0.29
CA ALA A 144 -16.44 11.84 -0.35
C ALA A 144 -15.80 11.40 -1.66
N ILE A 145 -15.31 10.15 -1.75
CA ILE A 145 -14.77 9.57 -2.98
C ILE A 145 -15.89 9.41 -4.01
N VAL A 146 -17.03 8.84 -3.63
CA VAL A 146 -18.20 8.67 -4.52
C VAL A 146 -18.69 10.04 -5.01
N ALA A 147 -18.84 11.01 -4.11
CA ALA A 147 -19.17 12.39 -4.49
C ALA A 147 -18.11 13.00 -5.43
N SER A 148 -16.82 12.74 -5.21
CA SER A 148 -15.74 13.23 -6.08
C SER A 148 -15.67 12.53 -7.43
N LEU A 149 -16.08 11.26 -7.53
CA LEU A 149 -16.13 10.49 -8.77
C LEU A 149 -17.35 10.88 -9.62
N LEU A 150 -18.44 11.29 -8.97
CA LEU A 150 -19.60 11.88 -9.63
C LEU A 150 -19.34 13.31 -10.12
N ILE A 151 -18.30 13.97 -9.61
CA ILE A 151 -17.86 15.30 -10.03
C ILE A 151 -16.57 15.15 -10.86
N ASP A 152 -16.72 15.04 -12.18
CA ASP A 152 -15.67 14.76 -13.18
C ASP A 152 -14.33 15.54 -13.05
N GLY A 153 -14.27 16.62 -12.26
CA GLY A 153 -13.09 17.47 -12.09
C GLY A 153 -11.98 16.97 -11.14
N CYS A 154 -12.24 16.00 -10.25
CA CYS A 154 -11.32 15.74 -9.12
C CYS A 154 -10.31 14.59 -9.28
N ARG A 155 -10.24 13.92 -10.46
CA ARG A 155 -9.18 12.92 -10.76
C ARG A 155 -7.76 13.43 -10.49
N LYS A 156 -7.53 14.74 -10.66
CA LYS A 156 -6.22 15.38 -10.43
C LYS A 156 -5.83 15.45 -8.94
N GLN A 157 -6.79 15.60 -8.04
CA GLN A 157 -6.51 15.67 -6.59
C GLN A 157 -6.21 14.28 -6.00
N ALA A 158 -6.98 13.26 -6.41
CA ALA A 158 -6.71 11.86 -6.05
C ALA A 158 -5.31 11.42 -6.50
N ALA A 159 -4.90 11.80 -7.72
CA ALA A 159 -3.55 11.51 -8.21
C ALA A 159 -2.44 12.19 -7.39
N ARG A 160 -2.66 13.41 -6.87
CA ARG A 160 -1.71 14.09 -5.97
C ARG A 160 -1.61 13.39 -4.62
N ALA A 161 -2.73 12.99 -4.02
CA ALA A 161 -2.74 12.26 -2.76
C ALA A 161 -1.98 10.94 -2.86
N VAL A 162 -2.23 10.17 -3.93
CA VAL A 162 -1.51 8.93 -4.22
C VAL A 162 0.00 9.17 -4.34
N LYS A 163 0.44 10.23 -5.03
CA LYS A 163 1.87 10.53 -5.19
C LYS A 163 2.54 10.84 -3.86
N VAL A 164 1.89 11.63 -2.99
CA VAL A 164 2.41 11.96 -1.65
C VAL A 164 2.47 10.70 -0.78
N SER A 165 1.44 9.87 -0.82
CA SER A 165 1.39 8.65 0.00
C SER A 165 2.38 7.59 -0.46
N SER A 166 2.59 7.43 -1.77
CA SER A 166 3.56 6.48 -2.30
C SER A 166 4.99 6.75 -1.81
N ALA A 167 5.40 8.03 -1.74
CA ALA A 167 6.71 8.40 -1.23
C ALA A 167 6.86 8.16 0.29
N LEU A 168 5.77 8.14 1.04
CA LEU A 168 5.78 7.85 2.47
C LEU A 168 5.87 6.35 2.74
N ILE A 169 5.04 5.54 2.06
CA ILE A 169 5.05 4.06 2.13
C ILE A 169 6.44 3.53 1.80
N GLN A 170 7.04 4.07 0.74
CA GLN A 170 8.33 3.61 0.25
C GLN A 170 9.47 3.80 1.26
N VAL A 171 9.45 4.93 1.98
CA VAL A 171 10.47 5.18 3.00
C VAL A 171 10.18 4.45 4.31
N GLU A 172 8.91 4.15 4.61
CA GLU A 172 8.58 3.24 5.70
C GLU A 172 9.12 1.84 5.42
N ALA A 173 8.93 1.33 4.20
CA ALA A 173 9.50 0.06 3.76
C ALA A 173 11.04 0.06 3.80
N GLU A 174 11.69 1.21 3.58
CA GLU A 174 13.16 1.35 3.69
C GLU A 174 13.65 1.44 5.15
N ASN A 175 12.86 2.04 6.05
CA ASN A 175 13.24 2.28 7.46
C ASN A 175 12.66 1.26 8.45
N ALA A 176 11.80 0.34 8.03
CA ALA A 176 11.34 -0.75 8.87
C ALA A 176 12.57 -1.54 9.36
N PRO A 177 12.87 -1.53 10.67
CA PRO A 177 14.09 -2.13 11.18
C PRO A 177 14.10 -3.62 10.82
N SER A 178 15.23 -4.10 10.30
CA SER A 178 15.54 -5.53 10.13
C SER A 178 15.70 -6.27 11.47
N ALA A 179 14.91 -5.89 12.47
CA ALA A 179 14.95 -6.37 13.85
C ALA A 179 14.36 -7.78 13.95
N PHE A 180 14.98 -8.76 13.29
CA PHE A 180 14.95 -10.19 13.64
C PHE A 180 16.19 -10.93 13.09
N VAL A 181 17.34 -10.26 13.01
CA VAL A 181 18.65 -10.94 12.91
C VAL A 181 19.50 -10.49 14.09
N THR A 182 19.20 -11.04 15.27
CA THR A 182 20.12 -11.22 16.42
C THR A 182 19.38 -12.09 17.43
N GLY A 183 19.80 -13.35 17.59
CA GLY A 183 19.28 -14.26 18.60
C GLY A 183 19.45 -15.75 18.28
N GLY A 184 20.53 -16.12 17.59
CA GLY A 184 20.88 -17.50 17.27
C GLY A 184 22.39 -17.68 17.28
N ALA A 185 22.96 -17.72 18.48
CA ALA A 185 24.30 -18.23 18.76
C ALA A 185 24.37 -18.55 20.27
N HIS A 186 23.92 -19.75 20.62
CA HIS A 186 24.46 -20.53 21.72
C HIS A 186 25.25 -21.68 21.10
#